data_AF-A0A852CE33-F1
#
_entry.id   AF-A0A852CE33-F1
#
_cell.length_a   1.000
_cell.length_b   1.000
_cell.length_c   1.000
_cell.angle_alpha   90.00
_cell.angle_beta   90.00
_cell.angle_gamma   90.00
#
_symmetry.space_group_name_H-M   'P 1'
#
loop_
_entity.id
_entity.type
_entity.pdbx_description
1 polymer ?
#
loop_
_entity_poly.entity_id
_entity_poly.type
_entity_poly.pdbx_seq_one_letter_code
_entity_poly.pdbx_strand_id
1 'polypeptide(L)'
;QMSSSPLCKKRRISGSEPPTGSSRAPVPDGPAAATPTNGMARNGAEAEIDEGLYSRQLYVLGHEAMKRMQSCSVLVSGLRGLGLEVAKNLVLGGVKSVTLHDPHPATWHDLASQ
;
A
#
# COMPACT_ATOMS: atom_id res chain seq x y z
N GLN A 1 -1.62 -25.79 28.52
CA GLN A 1 -1.65 -24.35 28.19
C GLN A 1 -0.31 -23.99 27.59
N MET A 2 -0.26 -23.47 26.36
CA MET A 2 0.98 -23.11 25.68
C MET A 2 0.73 -21.84 24.85
N SER A 3 1.48 -20.77 25.13
CA SER A 3 2.19 -19.96 24.12
C SER A 3 2.91 -18.82 24.85
N SER A 4 4.21 -18.67 24.62
CA SER A 4 5.07 -17.71 25.29
C SER A 4 5.01 -16.30 24.69
N SER A 5 5.36 -15.31 25.51
CA SER A 5 5.39 -13.87 25.22
C SER A 5 6.17 -13.46 23.96
N PRO A 6 5.89 -12.28 23.35
CA PRO A 6 6.32 -11.97 21.99
C PRO A 6 7.79 -11.55 21.88
N LEU A 7 8.44 -12.00 20.81
CA LEU A 7 9.81 -11.64 20.47
C LEU A 7 9.87 -10.29 19.75
N CYS A 8 10.22 -9.23 20.47
CA CYS A 8 10.66 -7.97 19.87
C CYS A 8 12.10 -7.62 20.28
N LYS A 9 12.88 -7.14 19.28
CA LYS A 9 14.19 -6.48 19.38
C LYS A 9 15.38 -7.32 19.89
N LYS A 10 16.33 -7.59 18.98
CA LYS A 10 17.76 -7.67 19.33
C LYS A 10 18.61 -7.00 18.25
N ARG A 11 19.41 -6.02 18.66
CA ARG A 11 20.38 -5.26 17.85
C ARG A 11 21.78 -5.57 18.38
N ARG A 12 22.79 -5.81 17.54
CA ARG A 12 24.19 -5.92 17.95
C ARG A 12 25.12 -5.39 16.84
N ILE A 13 26.25 -4.80 17.22
CA ILE A 13 27.11 -3.97 16.36
C ILE A 13 28.60 -4.34 16.55
N SER A 14 29.37 -4.33 15.44
CA SER A 14 30.83 -4.11 15.23
C SER A 14 31.96 -5.01 15.81
N GLY A 15 32.98 -5.25 14.94
CA GLY A 15 34.39 -5.63 15.21
C GLY A 15 34.76 -7.06 14.74
N SER A 16 35.87 -7.37 14.05
CA SER A 16 36.99 -6.61 13.44
C SER A 16 37.78 -7.51 12.41
N GLU A 17 38.44 -6.93 11.40
CA GLU A 17 39.35 -7.61 10.42
C GLU A 17 40.82 -7.72 10.93
N PRO A 18 41.83 -8.33 10.24
CA PRO A 18 41.93 -8.93 8.87
C PRO A 18 42.46 -10.42 8.93
N PRO A 19 43.23 -11.07 7.98
CA PRO A 19 43.71 -10.71 6.62
C PRO A 19 43.70 -11.82 5.50
N THR A 20 44.11 -11.38 4.29
CA THR A 20 44.68 -12.04 3.07
C THR A 20 44.52 -13.54 2.75
N GLY A 21 43.96 -13.85 1.56
CA GLY A 21 44.12 -15.15 0.86
C GLY A 21 43.39 -15.23 -0.49
N SER A 22 44.05 -15.73 -1.54
CA SER A 22 43.54 -15.77 -2.93
C SER A 22 42.90 -17.12 -3.31
N SER A 23 41.70 -17.11 -3.89
CA SER A 23 41.32 -17.90 -5.09
C SER A 23 39.83 -17.71 -5.45
N ARG A 24 39.47 -17.97 -6.72
CA ARG A 24 38.13 -17.77 -7.29
C ARG A 24 37.45 -19.12 -7.50
N ALA A 25 36.25 -19.31 -6.95
CA ALA A 25 35.38 -20.46 -7.23
C ALA A 25 33.94 -19.97 -7.48
N PRO A 26 33.20 -20.54 -8.46
CA PRO A 26 31.82 -20.16 -8.73
C PRO A 26 30.86 -20.84 -7.74
N VAL A 27 29.87 -20.10 -7.25
CA VAL A 27 28.78 -20.61 -6.41
C VAL A 27 27.51 -20.66 -7.26
N PRO A 28 26.73 -21.76 -7.26
CA PRO A 28 25.60 -21.94 -8.18
C PRO A 28 24.39 -21.06 -7.83
N ASP A 29 23.48 -20.92 -8.79
CA ASP A 29 22.29 -20.09 -8.73
C ASP A 29 21.40 -20.39 -7.51
N GLY A 30 21.38 -19.44 -6.56
CA GLY A 30 20.35 -19.37 -5.53
C GLY A 30 19.08 -18.69 -6.09
N PRO A 31 17.88 -19.04 -5.62
CA PRO A 31 16.64 -18.45 -6.13
C PRO A 31 16.64 -16.94 -5.90
N ALA A 32 16.37 -16.19 -6.97
CA ALA A 32 16.32 -14.74 -6.92
C ALA A 32 15.36 -14.27 -5.82
N ALA A 33 15.87 -13.44 -4.90
CA ALA A 33 15.04 -12.84 -3.86
C ALA A 33 13.89 -12.07 -4.53
N ALA A 34 12.66 -12.35 -4.11
CA ALA A 34 11.48 -11.75 -4.70
C ALA A 34 11.56 -10.22 -4.60
N THR A 35 11.74 -9.57 -5.75
CA THR A 35 11.67 -8.11 -5.86
C THR A 35 10.30 -7.68 -5.32
N PRO A 36 10.20 -6.74 -4.37
CA PRO A 36 8.91 -6.23 -3.94
C PRO A 36 8.29 -5.48 -5.12
N THR A 37 7.38 -6.15 -5.83
CA THR A 37 6.60 -5.52 -6.87
C THR A 37 5.66 -4.52 -6.20
N ASN A 38 5.93 -3.22 -6.35
CA ASN A 38 4.93 -2.20 -6.01
C ASN A 38 3.68 -2.48 -6.83
N GLY A 39 2.66 -3.04 -6.19
CA GLY A 39 1.41 -3.47 -6.80
C GLY A 39 0.57 -2.28 -7.25
N MET A 40 0.90 -1.71 -8.41
CA MET A 40 -0.05 -0.85 -9.12
C MET A 40 -1.17 -1.73 -9.67
N ALA A 41 -2.40 -1.49 -9.21
CA ALA A 41 -3.58 -2.25 -9.61
C ALA A 41 -3.73 -2.26 -11.14
N ARG A 42 -3.87 -3.46 -11.72
CA ARG A 42 -4.09 -3.61 -13.17
C ARG A 42 -5.56 -3.36 -13.50
N ASN A 43 -5.82 -2.30 -14.26
CA ASN A 43 -7.14 -2.04 -14.82
C ASN A 43 -7.50 -3.09 -15.87
N GLY A 44 -8.58 -3.86 -15.66
CA GLY A 44 -9.29 -4.57 -16.74
C GLY A 44 -9.55 -6.07 -16.58
N ALA A 45 -9.02 -6.73 -15.55
CA ALA A 45 -9.47 -8.07 -15.14
C ALA A 45 -10.47 -7.95 -13.97
N GLU A 46 -11.13 -9.05 -13.58
CA GLU A 46 -11.68 -9.16 -12.23
C GLU A 46 -10.51 -9.02 -11.25
N ALA A 47 -10.38 -7.83 -10.66
CA ALA A 47 -9.24 -7.49 -9.83
C ALA A 47 -9.37 -8.20 -8.48
N GLU A 48 -8.75 -9.38 -8.37
CA GLU A 48 -8.57 -10.08 -7.11
C GLU A 48 -8.06 -9.09 -6.05
N ILE A 49 -8.68 -9.12 -4.87
CA ILE A 49 -8.36 -8.16 -3.81
C ILE A 49 -6.96 -8.47 -3.30
N ASP A 50 -6.05 -7.51 -3.37
CA ASP A 50 -4.73 -7.61 -2.74
C ASP A 50 -4.91 -7.66 -1.21
N GLU A 51 -4.95 -8.87 -0.66
CA GLU A 51 -5.10 -9.11 0.78
C GLU A 51 -3.91 -8.54 1.58
N GLY A 52 -2.73 -8.40 0.98
CA GLY A 52 -1.58 -7.78 1.61
C GLY A 52 -1.80 -6.29 1.86
N LEU A 53 -2.20 -5.58 0.80
CA LEU A 53 -2.53 -4.15 0.83
C LEU A 53 -3.75 -3.86 1.70
N TYR A 54 -4.81 -4.65 1.55
CA TYR A 54 -6.13 -4.38 2.14
C TYR A 54 -6.48 -5.20 3.38
N SER A 55 -5.57 -6.01 3.92
CA SER A 55 -5.74 -6.87 5.11
C SER A 55 -6.64 -6.31 6.22
N ARG A 56 -6.37 -5.08 6.69
CA ARG A 56 -7.16 -4.44 7.76
C ARG A 56 -8.56 -4.01 7.33
N GLN A 57 -8.76 -3.62 6.07
CA GLN A 57 -10.08 -3.25 5.54
C GLN A 57 -10.94 -4.49 5.29
N LEU A 58 -10.33 -5.60 4.84
CA LEU A 58 -11.01 -6.89 4.67
C LEU A 58 -11.68 -7.39 5.96
N TYR A 59 -11.05 -7.22 7.13
CA TYR A 59 -11.65 -7.59 8.41
C TYR A 59 -12.82 -6.72 8.86
N VAL A 60 -13.04 -5.55 8.23
CA VAL A 60 -14.14 -4.62 8.55
C VAL A 60 -15.27 -4.74 7.55
N LEU A 61 -14.95 -4.81 6.25
CA LEU A 61 -15.93 -4.77 5.15
C LEU A 61 -16.27 -6.17 4.60
N GLY A 62 -15.31 -7.09 4.64
CA GLY A 62 -15.40 -8.40 3.99
C GLY A 62 -15.22 -8.36 2.47
N HIS A 63 -14.82 -9.50 1.90
CA HIS A 63 -14.52 -9.67 0.47
C HIS A 63 -15.66 -9.22 -0.45
N GLU A 64 -16.91 -9.57 -0.13
CA GLU A 64 -18.06 -9.27 -0.99
C GLU A 64 -18.43 -7.78 -1.02
N ALA A 65 -18.17 -7.02 0.04
CA ALA A 65 -18.34 -5.57 0.00
C ALA A 65 -17.21 -4.91 -0.83
N MET A 66 -15.97 -5.35 -0.59
CA MET A 66 -14.78 -4.86 -1.29
C MET A 66 -14.83 -5.09 -2.81
N LYS A 67 -15.25 -6.29 -3.27
CA LYS A 67 -15.48 -6.58 -4.69
C LYS A 67 -16.50 -5.62 -5.33
N ARG A 68 -17.59 -5.31 -4.61
CA ARG A 68 -18.59 -4.34 -5.09
C ARG A 68 -17.95 -2.94 -5.20
N MET A 69 -17.19 -2.51 -4.18
CA MET A 69 -16.48 -1.22 -4.21
C MET A 69 -15.51 -1.11 -5.40
N GLN A 70 -14.74 -2.16 -5.70
CA GLN A 70 -13.86 -2.23 -6.89
C GLN A 70 -14.59 -2.13 -8.24
N SER A 71 -15.92 -2.24 -8.26
CA SER A 71 -16.76 -1.99 -9.44
C SER A 71 -17.37 -0.57 -9.47
N CYS A 72 -17.46 0.11 -8.31
CA CYS A 72 -18.09 1.42 -8.16
C CYS A 72 -17.26 2.55 -8.78
N SER A 73 -17.88 3.37 -9.62
CA SER A 73 -17.32 4.63 -10.13
C SER A 73 -17.99 5.79 -9.40
N VAL A 74 -17.22 6.71 -8.81
CA VAL A 74 -17.72 7.78 -7.93
C VAL A 74 -17.37 9.15 -8.50
N LEU A 75 -18.30 10.11 -8.43
CA LEU A 75 -18.04 11.53 -8.71
C LEU A 75 -17.97 12.30 -7.39
N VAL A 76 -16.89 13.06 -7.19
CA VAL A 76 -16.75 14.04 -6.10
C VAL A 76 -16.79 15.44 -6.71
N SER A 77 -17.78 16.25 -6.33
CA SER A 77 -17.95 17.62 -6.82
C SER A 77 -17.68 18.63 -5.71
N GLY A 78 -16.70 19.51 -5.93
CA GLY A 78 -16.07 20.37 -4.93
C GLY A 78 -14.88 19.67 -4.27
N LEU A 79 -13.70 20.32 -4.28
CA LEU A 79 -12.43 19.77 -3.81
C LEU A 79 -11.74 20.69 -2.79
N ARG A 80 -12.52 21.47 -2.02
CA ARG A 80 -12.07 22.03 -0.74
C ARG A 80 -11.84 20.91 0.28
N GLY A 81 -11.35 21.22 1.48
CA GLY A 81 -10.92 20.22 2.48
C GLY A 81 -11.85 19.02 2.70
N LEU A 82 -13.16 19.23 2.83
CA LEU A 82 -14.12 18.12 2.93
C LEU A 82 -14.13 17.22 1.69
N GLY A 83 -14.10 17.81 0.50
CA GLY A 83 -14.10 17.09 -0.77
C GLY A 83 -12.83 16.27 -0.97
N LEU A 84 -11.66 16.81 -0.62
CA LEU A 84 -10.41 16.05 -0.66
C LEU A 84 -10.33 14.97 0.41
N GLU A 85 -10.77 15.22 1.64
CA GLU A 85 -10.76 14.19 2.69
C GLU A 85 -11.69 13.01 2.32
N VAL A 86 -12.85 13.29 1.72
CA VAL A 86 -13.73 12.27 1.13
C VAL A 86 -13.04 11.54 -0.03
N ALA A 87 -12.47 12.27 -1.00
CA ALA A 87 -11.79 11.66 -2.15
C ALA A 87 -10.60 10.78 -1.72
N LYS A 88 -9.79 11.24 -0.76
CA LYS A 88 -8.68 10.49 -0.16
C LYS A 88 -9.17 9.20 0.49
N ASN A 89 -10.25 9.25 1.27
CA ASN A 89 -10.83 8.05 1.88
C ASN A 89 -11.43 7.08 0.84
N LEU A 90 -12.03 7.59 -0.25
CA LEU A 90 -12.53 6.76 -1.36
C LEU A 90 -11.41 6.05 -2.13
N VAL A 91 -10.32 6.76 -2.44
CA VAL A 91 -9.15 6.19 -3.12
C VAL A 91 -8.46 5.15 -2.23
N LEU A 92 -8.27 5.44 -0.94
CA LEU A 92 -7.74 4.47 0.03
C LEU A 92 -8.69 3.29 0.28
N GLY A 93 -9.98 3.45 0.02
CA GLY A 93 -11.00 2.39 0.12
C GLY A 93 -11.10 1.48 -1.11
N GLY A 94 -10.30 1.70 -2.17
CA GLY A 94 -10.20 0.77 -3.29
C GLY A 94 -11.42 0.74 -4.24
N VAL A 95 -12.03 1.90 -4.53
CA VAL A 95 -13.08 1.98 -5.55
C VAL A 95 -12.52 1.91 -6.98
N LYS A 96 -13.36 1.56 -7.98
CA LYS A 96 -12.93 1.44 -9.40
C LYS A 96 -12.31 2.72 -9.95
N SER A 97 -12.96 3.85 -9.69
CA SER A 97 -12.54 5.17 -10.15
C SER A 97 -13.19 6.26 -9.32
N VAL A 98 -12.47 7.36 -9.16
CA VAL A 98 -12.98 8.61 -8.61
C VAL A 98 -12.78 9.71 -9.65
N THR A 99 -13.89 10.25 -10.16
CA THR A 99 -13.90 11.45 -10.98
C THR A 99 -13.98 12.66 -10.07
N LEU A 100 -13.08 13.62 -10.25
CA LEU A 100 -13.02 14.84 -9.44
C LEU A 100 -13.50 16.04 -10.28
N HIS A 101 -14.39 16.85 -9.70
CA HIS A 101 -14.94 18.04 -10.36
C HIS A 101 -14.83 19.24 -9.41
N ASP A 102 -13.89 20.16 -9.68
CA ASP A 102 -13.92 21.50 -9.11
C ASP A 102 -13.57 22.53 -10.20
N PRO A 103 -14.51 23.39 -10.62
CA PRO A 103 -14.26 24.39 -11.65
C PRO A 103 -13.58 25.66 -11.10
N HIS A 104 -13.39 25.79 -9.78
CA HIS A 104 -12.83 27.00 -9.17
C HIS A 104 -11.30 26.90 -9.02
N PRO A 105 -10.53 27.96 -9.33
CA PRO A 105 -9.12 28.03 -9.00
C PRO A 105 -8.89 27.95 -7.49
N ALA A 106 -7.85 27.23 -7.06
CA ALA A 106 -7.44 27.17 -5.66
C ALA A 106 -7.00 28.55 -5.15
N THR A 107 -7.35 28.87 -3.90
CA THR A 107 -7.02 30.12 -3.23
C THR A 107 -6.29 29.85 -1.91
N TRP A 108 -5.63 30.87 -1.36
CA TRP A 108 -4.93 30.77 -0.07
C TRP A 108 -5.84 30.32 1.10
N HIS A 109 -7.15 30.55 1.02
CA HIS A 109 -8.10 30.10 2.05
C HIS A 109 -8.37 28.60 1.99
N ASP A 110 -8.22 27.95 0.84
CA ASP A 110 -8.51 26.52 0.71
C ASP A 110 -7.45 25.68 1.46
N LEU A 111 -6.19 26.13 1.51
CA LEU A 111 -5.08 25.50 2.27
C LEU A 111 -5.33 25.41 3.80
N ALA A 112 -6.36 26.05 4.34
CA ALA A 112 -6.73 25.88 5.74
C ALA A 112 -7.24 24.46 6.07
N SER A 113 -7.63 23.68 5.06
CA SER A 113 -8.16 22.31 5.24
C SER A 113 -7.99 21.36 4.04
N GLN A 114 -7.45 21.84 2.91
CA GLN A 114 -7.22 21.09 1.67
C GLN A 114 -5.95 20.23 1.75
#